data_AF-A0A2V6I8B7-F1
#
_entry.id   AF-A0A2V6I8B7-F1
#
_cell.length_a   1.000
_cell.length_b   1.000
_cell.length_c   1.000
_cell.angle_alpha   90.00
_cell.angle_beta   90.00
_cell.angle_gamma   90.00
#
_symmetry.space_group_name_H-M   'P 1'
#
loop_
_entity.id
_entity.type
_entity.pdbx_description
1 polymer ?
#
loop_
_entity_poly.entity_id
_entity_poly.type
_entity_poly.pdbx_seq_one_letter_code
_entity_poly.pdbx_strand_id
1 'polypeptide(L)'
;MWTQIVGKIRLTLTPWTNHSWHVTLYVTSRGLTTSPIPHGTDTFEIRFDFIDHQLRILKSDGAGRSIELKPRSVADFYKAVMAALNELDLAVKIDILPNEIPNPIPFDRDEQHRSYDPEYASRFWRVLVQTDRVFKEFRSRLCGKCSPV
;
A
#
# COMPACT_ATOMS: atom_id res chain seq x y z
N MET A 1 10.17 -0.41 1.35
CA MET A 1 9.85 0.77 2.20
C MET A 1 8.51 1.39 1.88
N TRP A 2 8.23 1.79 0.63
CA TRP A 2 6.96 2.48 0.28
C TRP A 2 5.69 1.70 0.59
N THR A 3 5.70 0.38 0.42
CA THR A 3 4.57 -0.49 0.80
C THR A 3 4.34 -0.51 2.31
N GLN A 4 5.36 -0.34 3.16
CA GLN A 4 5.18 -0.22 4.60
C GLN A 4 4.48 1.10 4.97
N ILE A 5 4.79 2.21 4.29
CA ILE A 5 4.09 3.49 4.52
C ILE A 5 2.59 3.32 4.26
N VAL A 6 2.22 2.77 3.09
CA VAL A 6 0.82 2.53 2.71
C VAL A 6 0.15 1.51 3.65
N GLY A 7 0.85 0.44 4.01
CA GLY A 7 0.37 -0.54 4.97
C GLY A 7 0.13 0.06 6.36
N LYS A 8 1.02 0.93 6.84
CA LYS A 8 0.86 1.61 8.14
C LYS A 8 -0.31 2.59 8.13
N ILE A 9 -0.59 3.28 7.01
CA ILE A 9 -1.81 4.11 6.88
C ILE A 9 -3.06 3.25 7.08
N ARG A 10 -3.13 2.11 6.37
CA ARG A 10 -4.26 1.18 6.51
C ARG A 10 -4.38 0.62 7.93
N LEU A 11 -3.26 0.23 8.53
CA LEU A 11 -3.17 -0.28 9.89
C LEU A 11 -3.72 0.73 10.92
N THR A 12 -3.37 2.01 10.76
CA THR A 12 -3.80 3.06 11.69
C THR A 12 -5.29 3.36 11.60
N LEU A 13 -5.87 3.35 10.39
CA LEU A 13 -7.23 3.83 10.16
C LEU A 13 -8.30 2.73 10.14
N THR A 14 -7.92 1.48 9.96
CA THR A 14 -8.88 0.37 9.89
C THR A 14 -9.10 -0.25 11.27
N PRO A 15 -10.35 -0.61 11.65
CA PRO A 15 -10.60 -1.36 12.86
C PRO A 15 -9.74 -2.62 12.95
N TRP A 16 -9.19 -2.87 14.14
CA TRP A 16 -8.28 -3.99 14.34
C TRP A 16 -8.97 -5.32 14.05
N THR A 17 -8.39 -6.07 13.12
CA THR A 17 -8.75 -7.47 12.86
C THR A 17 -7.63 -8.38 13.37
N ASN A 18 -7.98 -9.55 13.91
CA ASN A 18 -7.03 -10.54 14.43
C ASN A 18 -5.80 -10.68 13.54
N HIS A 19 -4.62 -10.71 14.18
CA HIS A 19 -3.30 -10.82 13.53
C HIS A 19 -3.00 -9.72 12.50
N SER A 20 -3.67 -8.55 12.60
CA SER A 20 -3.51 -7.45 11.64
C SER A 20 -3.77 -7.87 10.19
N TRP A 21 -4.60 -8.89 9.94
CA TRP A 21 -4.86 -9.40 8.58
C TRP A 21 -5.39 -8.34 7.61
N HIS A 22 -6.03 -7.32 8.17
CA HIS A 22 -6.51 -6.14 7.44
C HIS A 22 -5.37 -5.24 6.93
N VAL A 23 -4.10 -5.46 7.23
CA VAL A 23 -3.00 -4.58 6.77
C VAL A 23 -2.47 -4.96 5.39
N THR A 24 -2.68 -6.21 5.00
CA THR A 24 -2.18 -6.78 3.74
C THR A 24 -2.56 -5.92 2.53
N LEU A 25 -1.66 -5.80 1.56
CA LEU A 25 -1.99 -5.17 0.28
C LEU A 25 -2.48 -6.26 -0.68
N TYR A 26 -3.67 -6.09 -1.23
CA TYR A 26 -4.28 -7.08 -2.10
C TYR A 26 -3.83 -6.91 -3.54
N VAL A 27 -3.58 -8.03 -4.21
CA VAL A 27 -3.23 -8.06 -5.64
C VAL A 27 -4.44 -7.66 -6.48
N THR A 28 -4.20 -6.75 -7.44
CA THR A 28 -5.17 -6.33 -8.46
C THR A 28 -4.64 -6.64 -9.85
N SER A 29 -5.48 -6.44 -10.87
CA SER A 29 -5.11 -6.58 -12.28
C SER A 29 -4.06 -5.56 -12.77
N ARG A 30 -3.69 -4.56 -11.94
CA ARG A 30 -2.71 -3.52 -12.29
C ARG A 30 -1.61 -3.30 -11.25
N GLY A 31 -1.75 -3.89 -10.06
CA GLY A 31 -0.78 -3.72 -8.99
C GLY A 31 -1.30 -4.18 -7.63
N LEU A 32 -1.25 -3.30 -6.63
CA LEU A 32 -1.65 -3.60 -5.25
C LEU A 32 -2.66 -2.56 -4.74
N THR A 33 -3.59 -2.95 -3.88
CA THR A 33 -4.56 -2.04 -3.23
C THR A 33 -4.63 -2.27 -1.73
N THR A 34 -4.96 -1.21 -0.99
CA THR A 34 -5.39 -1.32 0.40
C THR A 34 -6.82 -1.82 0.54
N SER A 35 -7.64 -1.90 -0.52
CA SER A 35 -9.11 -1.92 -0.40
C SER A 35 -9.65 -0.68 0.35
N PRO A 36 -10.97 -0.49 0.48
CA PRO A 36 -11.53 0.65 1.20
C PRO A 36 -11.06 0.73 2.65
N ILE A 37 -10.54 1.89 3.02
CA ILE A 37 -10.14 2.33 4.36
C ILE A 37 -11.21 3.33 4.84
N PRO A 38 -11.81 3.15 6.02
CA PRO A 38 -12.75 4.12 6.57
C PRO A 38 -12.04 5.39 7.05
N HIS A 39 -12.67 6.55 6.86
CA HIS A 39 -12.23 7.83 7.40
C HIS A 39 -13.46 8.73 7.65
N GLY A 40 -13.86 8.87 8.92
CA GLY A 40 -15.11 9.56 9.26
C GLY A 40 -16.33 8.86 8.63
N THR A 41 -17.09 9.59 7.81
CA THR A 41 -18.21 9.07 7.01
C THR A 41 -17.80 8.63 5.60
N ASP A 42 -16.56 8.92 5.21
CA ASP A 42 -16.03 8.62 3.89
C ASP A 42 -15.22 7.32 3.90
N THR A 43 -14.91 6.83 2.71
CA THR A 43 -13.89 5.79 2.52
C THR A 43 -12.90 6.24 1.46
N PHE A 44 -11.69 5.72 1.54
CA PHE A 44 -10.71 5.88 0.49
C PHE A 44 -9.87 4.63 0.32
N GLU A 45 -9.18 4.49 -0.79
CA GLU A 45 -8.21 3.42 -1.00
C GLU A 45 -6.94 3.97 -1.63
N ILE A 46 -5.84 3.29 -1.35
CA ILE A 46 -4.54 3.59 -1.95
C ILE A 46 -4.16 2.41 -2.84
N ARG A 47 -3.85 2.70 -4.10
CA ARG A 47 -3.50 1.71 -5.12
C ARG A 47 -2.11 1.99 -5.68
N PHE A 48 -1.24 1.00 -5.63
CA PHE A 48 -0.08 0.96 -6.52
C PHE A 48 -0.55 0.46 -7.89
N ASP A 49 -0.41 1.29 -8.92
CA ASP A 49 -0.54 0.92 -10.32
C ASP A 49 0.88 0.74 -10.89
N PHE A 50 1.27 -0.51 -11.15
CA PHE A 50 2.60 -0.85 -11.67
C PHE A 50 2.61 -0.94 -13.21
N ILE A 51 1.51 -0.62 -13.88
CA ILE A 51 1.46 -0.45 -15.34
C ILE A 51 1.73 1.01 -15.69
N ASP A 52 0.98 1.93 -15.08
CA ASP A 52 1.15 3.37 -15.31
C ASP A 52 2.19 3.98 -14.35
N HIS A 53 2.73 3.19 -13.43
CA HIS A 53 3.71 3.61 -12.41
C HIS A 53 3.22 4.79 -11.57
N GLN A 54 2.06 4.61 -10.94
CA GLN A 54 1.42 5.63 -10.09
C GLN A 54 0.95 5.03 -8.77
N LEU A 55 1.10 5.79 -7.68
CA LEU A 55 0.31 5.60 -6.47
C LEU A 55 -0.95 6.45 -6.57
N ARG A 56 -2.12 5.82 -6.59
CA ARG A 56 -3.42 6.49 -6.67
C ARG A 56 -4.11 6.45 -5.32
N ILE A 57 -4.54 7.61 -4.83
CA ILE A 57 -5.40 7.75 -3.66
C ILE A 57 -6.78 8.13 -4.18
N LEU A 58 -7.77 7.27 -3.95
CA LEU A 58 -9.13 7.40 -4.48
C LEU A 58 -10.10 7.51 -3.31
N LYS A 59 -10.87 8.58 -3.24
CA LYS A 59 -11.87 8.84 -2.19
C LYS A 59 -13.28 8.55 -2.70
N SER A 60 -14.19 8.15 -1.81
CA SER A 60 -15.56 7.72 -2.14
C SER A 60 -16.45 8.81 -2.74
N ASP A 61 -16.07 10.09 -2.59
CA ASP A 61 -16.73 11.24 -3.20
C ASP A 61 -16.24 11.52 -4.64
N GLY A 62 -15.34 10.69 -5.18
CA GLY A 62 -14.75 10.82 -6.51
C GLY A 62 -13.49 11.70 -6.55
N ALA A 63 -13.11 12.35 -5.45
CA ALA A 63 -11.85 13.06 -5.37
C ALA A 63 -10.67 12.08 -5.38
N GLY A 64 -9.51 12.53 -5.86
CA GLY A 64 -8.31 11.70 -5.86
C GLY A 64 -7.03 12.45 -6.12
N ARG A 65 -5.92 11.75 -5.87
CA ARG A 65 -4.55 12.20 -6.15
C ARG A 65 -3.74 11.06 -6.74
N SER A 66 -2.80 11.41 -7.59
CA SER A 66 -1.85 10.47 -8.17
C SER A 66 -0.43 10.95 -7.92
N ILE A 67 0.43 10.06 -7.44
CA ILE A 67 1.85 10.31 -7.21
C ILE A 67 2.64 9.39 -8.13
N GLU A 68 3.50 9.97 -8.96
CA GLU A 68 4.35 9.20 -9.87
C GLU A 68 5.34 8.30 -9.10
N LEU A 69 5.39 7.02 -9.44
CA LEU A 69 6.39 6.09 -8.92
C LEU A 69 7.64 6.18 -9.79
N LYS A 70 8.64 6.91 -9.30
CA LYS A 70 9.94 7.14 -9.97
C LYS A 70 11.07 7.19 -8.95
N PRO A 71 12.35 7.06 -9.36
CA PRO A 71 13.48 7.19 -8.44
C PRO A 71 13.37 8.46 -7.57
N ARG A 72 13.26 8.27 -6.26
CA ARG A 72 13.17 9.32 -5.24
C ARG A 72 13.42 8.69 -3.87
N SER A 73 13.81 9.49 -2.88
CA SER A 73 14.04 8.98 -1.54
C SER A 73 12.75 8.48 -0.87
N VAL A 74 12.90 7.68 0.18
CA VAL A 74 11.77 7.28 1.03
C VAL A 74 11.18 8.50 1.73
N ALA A 75 12.01 9.45 2.16
CA ALA A 75 11.57 10.72 2.75
C ALA A 75 10.72 11.54 1.79
N ASP A 76 11.14 11.71 0.54
CA ASP A 76 10.38 12.44 -0.47
C ASP A 76 9.06 11.75 -0.81
N PHE A 77 9.07 10.42 -0.93
CA PHE A 77 7.85 9.65 -1.14
C PHE A 77 6.88 9.80 0.04
N TYR A 78 7.37 9.67 1.28
CA TYR A 78 6.57 9.83 2.49
C TYR A 78 5.91 11.21 2.54
N LYS A 79 6.68 12.28 2.34
CA LYS A 79 6.15 13.66 2.31
C LYS A 79 5.09 13.84 1.23
N ALA A 80 5.31 13.31 0.03
CA ALA A 80 4.34 13.39 -1.07
C ALA A 80 3.03 12.66 -0.75
N VAL A 81 3.09 11.48 -0.13
CA VAL A 81 1.90 10.73 0.30
C VAL A 81 1.13 11.48 1.38
N MET A 82 1.82 11.97 2.42
CA MET A 82 1.18 12.72 3.50
C MET A 82 0.56 14.03 3.01
N ALA A 83 1.22 14.74 2.09
CA ALA A 83 0.67 15.93 1.46
C ALA A 83 -0.61 15.62 0.66
N ALA A 84 -0.58 14.57 -0.18
CA ALA A 84 -1.75 14.17 -0.97
C ALA A 84 -2.94 13.73 -0.10
N LEU A 85 -2.69 13.09 1.05
CA LEU A 85 -3.75 12.76 2.01
C LEU A 85 -4.34 14.01 2.66
N ASN A 86 -3.50 14.97 3.07
CA ASN A 86 -3.97 16.22 3.64
C ASN A 86 -4.78 17.05 2.63
N GLU A 87 -4.38 17.08 1.36
CA GLU A 87 -5.15 17.75 0.28
C GLU A 87 -6.52 17.13 0.00
N LEU A 88 -6.75 15.89 0.44
CA LEU A 88 -8.02 15.18 0.33
C LEU A 88 -8.81 15.19 1.66
N ASP A 89 -8.35 15.96 2.65
CA ASP A 89 -8.86 16.01 4.02
C ASP A 89 -8.80 14.65 4.76
N LEU A 90 -7.87 13.78 4.36
CA LEU A 90 -7.65 12.43 4.90
C LEU A 90 -6.51 12.42 5.93
N ALA A 91 -6.57 13.31 6.92
CA ALA A 91 -5.53 13.45 7.93
C ALA A 91 -5.29 12.12 8.68
N VAL A 92 -4.03 11.70 8.79
CA VAL A 92 -3.59 10.48 9.48
C VAL A 92 -2.21 10.68 10.07
N LYS A 93 -1.94 10.04 11.21
CA LYS A 93 -0.61 9.98 11.82
C LYS A 93 -0.19 8.52 11.96
N ILE A 94 0.85 8.13 11.23
CA ILE A 94 1.41 6.78 11.30
C ILE A 94 2.71 6.78 12.13
N ASP A 95 3.07 5.60 12.64
CA ASP A 95 4.41 5.38 13.16
C ASP A 95 5.43 5.37 11.99
N ILE A 96 6.39 6.28 12.06
CA ILE A 96 7.36 6.55 10.99
C ILE A 96 8.55 5.59 11.00
N LEU A 97 8.72 4.77 12.02
CA LEU A 97 9.81 3.79 12.07
C LEU A 97 9.46 2.56 11.22
N PRO A 98 10.33 2.15 10.29
CA PRO A 98 10.20 0.86 9.60
C PRO A 98 10.12 -0.33 10.56
N ASN A 99 9.28 -1.31 10.22
CA ASN A 99 9.22 -2.58 10.94
C ASN A 99 10.13 -3.62 10.27
N GLU A 100 10.73 -4.52 11.06
CA GLU A 100 11.52 -5.67 10.59
C GLU A 100 12.77 -5.30 9.75
N ILE A 101 13.27 -4.08 9.89
CA ILE A 101 14.50 -3.61 9.25
C ILE A 101 15.58 -3.43 10.32
N PRO A 102 16.78 -4.01 10.17
CA PRO A 102 17.89 -3.75 11.08
C PRO A 102 18.34 -2.29 10.95
N ASN A 103 18.55 -1.62 12.09
CA ASN A 103 18.95 -0.20 12.16
C ASN A 103 18.03 0.72 11.32
N PRO A 104 16.72 0.79 11.65
CA PRO A 104 15.75 1.47 10.81
C PRO A 104 15.95 2.98 10.78
N ILE A 105 15.98 3.57 9.59
CA ILE A 105 15.92 5.03 9.39
C ILE A 105 14.43 5.43 9.32
N PRO A 106 13.95 6.41 10.11
CA PRO A 106 12.59 6.90 10.02
C PRO A 106 12.22 7.34 8.59
N PHE A 107 10.99 7.05 8.15
CA PHE A 107 10.57 7.30 6.76
C PHE A 107 10.76 8.74 6.33
N ASP A 108 10.50 9.71 7.20
CA ASP A 108 10.62 11.15 6.95
C ASP A 108 12.07 11.65 6.83
N ARG A 109 13.06 10.80 7.17
CA ARG A 109 14.50 11.11 7.19
C ARG A 109 15.33 10.20 6.29
N ASP A 110 14.75 9.15 5.72
CA ASP A 110 15.45 8.19 4.89
C ASP A 110 15.69 8.75 3.48
N GLU A 111 16.81 9.46 3.35
CA GLU A 111 17.38 9.95 2.09
C GLU A 111 18.33 8.94 1.43
N GLN A 112 18.67 7.85 2.11
CA GLN A 112 19.61 6.84 1.63
C GLN A 112 18.95 5.98 0.54
N HIS A 113 17.78 5.41 0.84
CA HIS A 113 17.07 4.54 -0.09
C HIS A 113 16.31 5.37 -1.12
N ARG A 114 16.71 5.27 -2.39
CA ARG A 114 16.18 6.12 -3.47
C ARG A 114 15.94 5.43 -4.81
N SER A 115 16.04 4.10 -4.84
CA SER A 115 15.86 3.32 -6.07
C SER A 115 14.39 3.02 -6.32
N TYR A 116 13.97 3.24 -7.56
CA TYR A 116 12.74 2.68 -8.12
C TYR A 116 12.99 2.36 -9.58
N ASP A 117 12.76 1.11 -9.96
CA ASP A 117 12.88 0.65 -11.33
C ASP A 117 11.50 0.16 -11.79
N PRO A 118 10.87 0.83 -12.78
CA PRO A 118 9.58 0.44 -13.34
C PRO A 118 9.54 -1.02 -13.81
N GLU A 119 10.61 -1.51 -14.45
CA GLU A 119 10.69 -2.87 -14.98
C GLU A 119 10.68 -3.90 -13.85
N TYR A 120 11.51 -3.71 -12.82
CA TYR A 120 11.54 -4.63 -11.68
C TYR A 120 10.25 -4.58 -10.86
N ALA A 121 9.64 -3.41 -10.68
CA ALA A 121 8.34 -3.28 -10.01
C ALA A 121 7.24 -4.04 -10.77
N SER A 122 7.18 -3.86 -12.10
CA SER A 122 6.27 -4.59 -12.99
C SER A 122 6.48 -6.11 -12.91
N ARG A 123 7.73 -6.58 -12.95
CA ARG A 123 8.07 -8.00 -12.86
C ARG A 123 7.66 -8.60 -11.52
N PHE A 124 7.97 -7.93 -10.41
CA PHE A 124 7.58 -8.36 -9.08
C PHE A 124 6.06 -8.51 -8.97
N TRP A 125 5.31 -7.52 -9.44
CA TRP A 125 3.85 -7.60 -9.46
C TRP A 125 3.32 -8.77 -10.30
N ARG A 126 3.88 -9.01 -11.49
CA ARG A 126 3.47 -10.16 -12.33
C ARG A 126 3.71 -11.49 -11.61
N VAL A 127 4.79 -11.62 -10.85
CA VAL A 127 5.03 -12.79 -10.00
C VAL A 127 3.92 -12.91 -8.96
N LEU A 128 3.58 -11.83 -8.25
CA LEU A 128 2.49 -11.85 -7.27
C LEU A 128 1.14 -12.26 -7.88
N VAL A 129 0.82 -11.77 -9.09
CA VAL A 129 -0.41 -12.16 -9.80
C VAL A 129 -0.46 -13.66 -10.06
N GLN A 130 0.65 -14.26 -10.49
CA GLN A 130 0.69 -15.71 -10.72
C GLN A 130 0.63 -16.49 -9.42
N THR A 131 1.33 -16.05 -8.38
CA THR A 131 1.26 -16.68 -7.04
C THR A 131 -0.15 -16.64 -6.48
N ASP A 132 -0.82 -15.48 -6.54
CA ASP A 132 -2.20 -15.30 -6.09
C ASP A 132 -3.17 -16.24 -6.83
N ARG A 133 -3.01 -16.38 -8.15
CA ARG A 133 -3.81 -17.31 -8.97
C ARG A 133 -3.66 -18.76 -8.48
N VAL A 134 -2.43 -19.23 -8.29
CA VAL A 134 -2.17 -20.61 -7.85
C VAL A 134 -2.68 -20.83 -6.43
N PHE A 135 -2.46 -19.88 -5.52
CA PHE A 135 -2.87 -20.01 -4.12
C PHE A 135 -4.39 -19.96 -3.94
N LYS A 136 -5.10 -19.16 -4.74
CA LYS A 136 -6.57 -19.16 -4.76
C LYS A 136 -7.13 -20.49 -5.28
N GLU A 137 -6.54 -21.05 -6.33
CA GLU A 137 -6.93 -22.38 -6.80
C GLU A 137 -6.70 -23.45 -5.73
N PHE A 138 -5.52 -23.46 -5.11
CA PHE A 138 -5.19 -24.40 -4.04
C PHE A 138 -6.17 -24.28 -2.86
N ARG A 139 -6.43 -23.04 -2.40
CA ARG A 139 -7.36 -22.75 -1.31
C ARG A 139 -8.78 -23.26 -1.59
N SER A 140 -9.25 -23.16 -2.84
CA SER A 140 -10.63 -23.52 -3.20
C SER A 140 -11.02 -24.96 -2.87
N ARG A 141 -10.03 -25.85 -2.71
CA ARG A 141 -10.23 -27.27 -2.40
C ARG A 141 -10.49 -27.54 -0.92
N LEU A 142 -10.28 -26.55 -0.05
CA LEU A 142 -10.54 -26.65 1.39
C LEU A 142 -11.98 -26.21 1.72
N CYS A 143 -12.85 -27.16 2.08
CA CYS A 143 -14.24 -26.89 2.46
C CYS A 143 -14.44 -26.26 3.86
N GLY A 144 -13.36 -25.86 4.53
CA GLY A 144 -13.37 -25.30 5.88
C GLY A 144 -13.13 -23.79 5.92
N LYS A 145 -13.17 -23.22 7.13
CA LYS A 145 -12.77 -21.82 7.35
C LYS A 145 -11.29 -21.66 7.01
N CYS A 146 -10.98 -20.62 6.24
CA CYS A 146 -9.63 -20.34 5.77
C CYS A 146 -9.37 -18.83 5.79
N SER A 147 -8.12 -18.45 6.08
CA SER A 147 -7.68 -17.05 6.01
C SER A 147 -7.75 -16.53 4.58
N PRO A 148 -7.88 -15.20 4.38
CA PRO A 148 -7.63 -14.55 3.10
C PRO A 148 -6.30 -15.03 2.48
N VAL A 149 -6.29 -15.14 1.14
CA VAL A 149 -5.09 -15.33 0.32
C VAL A 149 -4.69 -13.96 -0.19
#